data_AF-A0A6G9YN41-F1
#
_entry.id   AF-A0A6G9YN41-F1
#
_cell.length_a   1.000
_cell.length_b   1.000
_cell.length_c   1.000
_cell.angle_alpha   90.00
_cell.angle_beta   90.00
_cell.angle_gamma   90.00
#
_symmetry.space_group_name_H-M   'P 1'
#
loop_
_entity.id
_entity.type
_entity.pdbx_description
1 polymer ?
#
loop_
_entity_poly.entity_id
_entity_poly.type
_entity_poly.pdbx_seq_one_letter_code
_entity_poly.pdbx_strand_id
1 'polypeptide(L)'
;MPAPSSACMDRPRGARVRCSTPHLLPSAPILTSRLCCSNGTVRATGPPSSRRMETDAKNQPLVAHWGPNQPARSVGKPLIEKGIMNLALWIAAGVLAIIYVPAGTMALMTPKEKLAENPKFGGVAAFSAPAIKAIGGAEILGAAGVVLPQATGIAAIFTPIAATCLAALQCGAATLHFRRGEYQVLPINFTLIAVAAFLAVGRFAGWH
;
A
#
# COMPACT_ATOMS: atom_id res chain seq x y z
N MET A 1 38.37 44.28 31.84
CA MET A 1 36.91 44.58 31.73
C MET A 1 36.16 43.26 31.78
N PRO A 2 35.06 43.17 32.55
CA PRO A 2 34.51 41.91 33.05
C PRO A 2 33.69 41.15 32.01
N ALA A 3 33.45 39.88 32.33
CA ALA A 3 32.79 38.85 31.52
C ALA A 3 31.26 38.78 31.77
N PRO A 4 30.56 37.65 31.52
CA PRO A 4 29.49 37.48 30.52
C PRO A 4 28.09 37.24 31.14
N SER A 5 27.03 37.19 30.34
CA SER A 5 25.79 36.46 30.70
C SER A 5 24.96 36.18 29.44
N SER A 6 24.84 34.95 28.94
CA SER A 6 24.03 33.84 29.47
C SER A 6 22.59 34.27 29.78
N ALA A 7 21.67 34.06 28.84
CA ALA A 7 20.28 33.66 29.11
C ALA A 7 19.50 33.52 27.79
N CYS A 8 19.84 32.50 27.01
CA CYS A 8 18.88 31.85 26.14
C CYS A 8 18.30 30.71 26.97
N MET A 9 17.22 30.95 27.72
CA MET A 9 16.39 29.89 28.30
C MET A 9 14.98 30.43 28.61
N ASP A 10 14.02 29.75 28.00
CA ASP A 10 12.61 29.53 28.37
C ASP A 10 11.67 30.69 28.72
N ARG A 11 10.65 30.87 27.87
CA ARG A 11 9.28 31.11 28.37
C ARG A 11 8.19 30.39 27.55
N PRO A 12 7.12 29.93 28.22
CA PRO A 12 6.14 28.99 27.69
C PRO A 12 5.11 29.62 26.75
N ARG A 13 4.55 28.77 25.88
CA ARG A 13 3.38 29.04 25.02
C ARG A 13 2.19 29.48 25.89
N GLY A 14 1.69 30.71 25.71
CA GLY A 14 0.35 31.06 26.25
C GLY A 14 0.06 32.50 26.71
N ALA A 15 0.97 33.48 26.61
CA ALA A 15 0.68 34.83 27.10
C ALA A 15 0.10 35.76 26.01
N ARG A 16 -1.19 36.11 26.14
CA ARG A 16 -1.83 37.20 25.37
C ARG A 16 -1.47 38.54 26.01
N VAL A 17 -0.72 39.40 25.31
CA VAL A 17 -0.46 40.78 25.76
C VAL A 17 -1.43 41.73 25.06
N ARG A 18 -2.19 42.45 25.88
CA ARG A 18 -3.20 43.45 25.52
C ARG A 18 -2.50 44.77 25.15
N CYS A 19 -2.87 45.38 24.03
CA CYS A 19 -2.33 46.69 23.62
C CYS A 19 -2.91 47.81 24.49
N SER A 20 -2.05 48.58 25.14
CA SER A 20 -2.38 49.89 25.72
C SER A 20 -1.99 50.97 24.72
N THR A 21 -2.94 51.80 24.35
CA THR A 21 -2.81 53.04 23.58
C THR A 21 -1.86 54.03 24.27
N PRO A 22 -0.98 54.74 23.55
CA PRO A 22 -0.24 55.84 24.15
C PRO A 22 -1.03 57.16 24.03
N HIS A 23 -1.12 57.84 25.18
CA HIS A 23 -1.49 59.23 25.34
C HIS A 23 -0.59 60.17 24.49
N LEU A 24 -1.21 61.22 23.97
CA LEU A 24 -0.59 62.37 23.28
C LEU A 24 0.27 63.19 24.25
N LEU A 25 1.53 63.49 23.89
CA LEU A 25 2.33 64.61 24.42
C LEU A 25 3.23 65.20 23.32
N PRO A 26 3.44 66.54 23.26
CA PRO A 26 4.07 67.21 22.12
C PRO A 26 5.45 67.81 22.46
N SER A 27 6.56 67.25 21.97
CA SER A 27 7.85 67.93 21.69
C SER A 27 8.93 66.94 21.19
N ALA A 28 9.66 67.31 20.13
CA ALA A 28 10.60 66.51 19.31
C ALA A 28 12.00 66.28 19.97
N PRO A 29 13.03 65.66 19.33
CA PRO A 29 13.09 64.83 18.11
C PRO A 29 13.72 63.43 18.32
N ILE A 30 13.13 62.43 17.67
CA ILE A 30 13.68 61.17 17.11
C ILE A 30 14.98 60.63 17.76
N LEU A 31 14.89 60.18 19.00
CA LEU A 31 15.75 59.11 19.51
C LEU A 31 15.32 57.82 18.81
N THR A 32 16.28 57.02 18.34
CA THR A 32 16.08 55.73 17.69
C THR A 32 15.32 54.76 18.59
N SER A 33 14.00 54.83 18.56
CA SER A 33 13.10 53.85 19.12
C SER A 33 13.25 52.57 18.31
N ARG A 34 14.11 51.65 18.78
CA ARG A 34 14.09 50.26 18.34
C ARG A 34 12.75 49.67 18.80
N LEU A 35 11.72 49.81 17.96
CA LEU A 35 10.49 49.06 18.12
C LEU A 35 10.80 47.60 17.81
N CYS A 36 10.86 46.79 18.86
CA CYS A 36 10.73 45.35 18.75
C CYS A 36 9.29 45.03 18.29
N CYS A 37 9.07 44.97 16.98
CA CYS A 37 7.79 44.53 16.42
C CYS A 37 7.85 43.04 16.09
N SER A 38 7.17 42.26 16.94
CA SER A 38 6.94 40.81 16.87
C SER A 38 6.17 40.31 15.64
N ASN A 39 6.01 41.10 14.57
CA ASN A 39 5.30 40.67 13.36
C ASN A 39 5.73 41.50 12.14
N GLY A 40 6.94 41.24 11.65
CA GLY A 40 7.32 41.11 10.23
C GLY A 40 6.86 42.12 9.17
N THR A 41 6.29 43.27 9.52
CA THR A 41 5.80 44.25 8.56
C THR A 41 6.56 45.55 8.72
N VAL A 42 7.68 45.66 8.00
CA VAL A 42 8.43 46.90 7.87
C VAL A 42 7.63 47.83 6.96
N ARG A 43 7.01 48.86 7.53
CA ARG A 43 6.43 49.96 6.76
C ARG A 43 7.54 50.99 6.54
N ALA A 44 8.01 51.11 5.30
CA ALA A 44 9.11 52.01 4.96
C ALA A 44 8.68 53.48 5.13
N THR A 45 9.34 54.21 6.04
CA THR A 45 9.23 55.66 6.18
C THR A 45 10.50 56.32 5.63
N GLY A 46 10.44 56.87 4.42
CA GLY A 46 11.53 57.64 3.81
C GLY A 46 11.21 58.14 2.39
N PRO A 47 11.83 59.26 1.95
CA PRO A 47 11.65 59.80 0.60
C PRO A 47 12.18 58.82 -0.48
N PRO A 48 11.57 58.81 -1.67
CA PRO A 48 11.72 57.72 -2.65
C PRO A 48 13.14 57.56 -3.23
N SER A 49 14.00 58.57 -3.15
CA SER A 49 15.31 58.60 -3.83
C SER A 49 16.44 57.84 -3.10
N SER A 50 16.26 57.39 -1.85
CA SER A 50 17.31 56.74 -1.07
C SER A 50 16.99 55.29 -0.66
N ARG A 51 15.97 54.66 -1.25
CA ARG A 51 15.62 53.26 -0.95
C ARG A 51 16.58 52.29 -1.65
N ARG A 52 17.71 52.01 -1.00
CA ARG A 52 18.51 50.81 -1.31
C ARG A 52 17.80 49.59 -0.72
N MET A 53 17.30 48.70 -1.59
CA MET A 53 16.74 47.41 -1.17
C MET A 53 17.86 46.53 -0.64
N GLU A 54 18.02 46.48 0.67
CA GLU A 54 18.81 45.44 1.32
C GLU A 54 17.96 44.16 1.32
N THR A 55 18.29 43.22 0.43
CA THR A 55 17.66 41.91 0.44
C THR A 55 18.35 41.07 1.51
N ASP A 56 17.70 40.92 2.66
CA ASP A 56 18.12 39.95 3.68
C ASP A 56 17.94 38.54 3.11
N ALA A 57 19.05 37.92 2.74
CA ALA A 57 19.12 36.57 2.21
C ALA A 57 18.59 35.49 3.17
N LYS A 58 18.27 35.83 4.43
CA LYS A 58 17.78 34.88 5.44
C LYS A 58 16.28 34.89 5.68
N ASN A 59 15.51 35.77 5.02
CA ASN A 59 14.06 35.74 5.11
C ASN A 59 13.46 35.60 3.71
N GLN A 60 13.65 34.42 3.12
CA GLN A 60 12.90 34.05 1.92
C GLN A 60 11.41 34.14 2.27
N PRO A 61 10.64 35.02 1.62
CA PRO A 61 9.20 34.96 1.76
C PRO A 61 8.77 33.58 1.27
N LEU A 62 7.69 33.07 1.85
CA LEU A 62 7.00 31.86 1.39
C LEU A 62 6.30 32.17 0.05
N VAL A 63 7.05 32.74 -0.91
CA VAL A 63 6.66 32.84 -2.30
C VAL A 63 6.86 31.46 -2.87
N ALA A 64 5.74 30.87 -3.26
CA ALA A 64 5.68 29.67 -4.05
C ALA A 64 6.66 29.82 -5.23
N HIS A 65 7.73 29.02 -5.18
CA HIS A 65 8.63 28.78 -6.29
C HIS A 65 7.87 27.92 -7.30
N TRP A 66 6.94 28.55 -8.02
CA TRP A 66 6.36 28.01 -9.25
C TRP A 66 7.41 28.12 -10.35
N GLY A 67 8.43 27.26 -10.27
CA GLY A 67 9.29 27.01 -11.41
C GLY A 67 8.49 26.26 -12.47
N PRO A 68 8.57 26.63 -13.76
CA PRO A 68 7.93 25.88 -14.86
C PRO A 68 8.49 24.46 -15.04
N ASN A 69 9.52 24.09 -14.27
CA ASN A 69 10.15 22.76 -14.23
C ASN A 69 9.98 22.06 -12.88
N GLN A 70 8.85 22.25 -12.18
CA GLN A 70 8.46 21.35 -11.10
C GLN A 70 8.01 20.02 -11.75
N PRO A 71 8.73 18.88 -11.62
CA PRO A 71 8.18 17.62 -12.05
C PRO A 71 6.93 17.40 -11.21
N ALA A 72 5.77 17.26 -11.85
CA ALA A 72 4.48 17.06 -11.20
C ALA A 72 4.63 16.03 -10.08
N ARG A 73 4.74 16.51 -8.83
CA ARG A 73 4.95 15.64 -7.67
C ARG A 73 3.70 14.80 -7.58
N SER A 74 3.85 13.50 -7.78
CA SER A 74 2.75 12.55 -7.92
C SER A 74 2.07 12.24 -6.58
N VAL A 75 1.50 13.26 -5.95
CA VAL A 75 0.97 13.24 -4.56
C VAL A 75 -0.21 12.27 -4.38
N GLY A 76 -0.75 11.65 -5.44
CA GLY A 76 -1.82 10.64 -5.37
C GLY A 76 -1.45 9.20 -5.75
N LYS A 77 -0.25 8.93 -6.27
CA LYS A 77 0.09 7.59 -6.82
C LYS A 77 0.15 6.44 -5.79
N PRO A 78 0.78 6.60 -4.60
CA PRO A 78 1.07 5.43 -3.76
C PRO A 78 -0.15 4.83 -3.07
N LEU A 79 -1.22 5.60 -2.86
CA LEU A 79 -2.45 5.07 -2.23
C LEU A 79 -3.40 4.41 -3.24
N ILE A 80 -3.47 4.95 -4.46
CA ILE A 80 -4.29 4.37 -5.54
C ILE A 80 -3.69 3.03 -6.00
N GLU A 81 -2.36 2.97 -6.17
CA GLU A 81 -1.66 1.74 -6.56
C GLU A 81 -1.85 0.62 -5.52
N LYS A 82 -1.75 0.94 -4.22
CA LYS A 82 -2.04 -0.01 -3.14
C LYS A 82 -3.47 -0.57 -3.21
N GLY A 83 -4.45 0.31 -3.37
CA GLY A 83 -5.85 -0.10 -3.50
C GLY A 83 -6.10 -1.02 -4.70
N ILE A 84 -5.49 -0.70 -5.85
CA ILE A 84 -5.58 -1.53 -7.07
C ILE A 84 -4.93 -2.89 -6.85
N MET A 85 -3.74 -2.94 -6.24
CA MET A 85 -3.03 -4.20 -6.00
C MET A 85 -3.78 -5.10 -5.01
N ASN A 86 -4.35 -4.54 -3.95
CA ASN A 86 -5.17 -5.32 -3.02
C ASN A 86 -6.43 -5.86 -3.72
N LEU A 87 -7.09 -5.05 -4.56
CA LEU A 87 -8.22 -5.50 -5.36
C LEU A 87 -7.81 -6.63 -6.33
N ALA A 88 -6.66 -6.52 -6.99
CA ALA A 88 -6.14 -7.56 -7.87
C ALA A 88 -5.91 -8.89 -7.14
N LEU A 89 -5.39 -8.85 -5.91
CA LEU A 89 -5.22 -10.05 -5.08
C LEU A 89 -6.56 -10.66 -4.64
N TRP A 90 -7.57 -9.83 -4.35
CA TRP A 90 -8.93 -10.32 -4.08
C TRP A 90 -9.57 -10.98 -5.29
N ILE A 91 -9.39 -10.41 -6.49
CA ILE A 91 -9.85 -11.02 -7.73
C ILE A 91 -9.15 -12.36 -7.94
N ALA A 92 -7.83 -12.43 -7.78
CA ALA A 92 -7.07 -13.68 -7.89
C ALA A 92 -7.59 -14.75 -6.91
N ALA A 93 -7.82 -14.39 -5.64
CA ALA A 93 -8.39 -15.29 -4.65
C ALA A 93 -9.80 -15.77 -5.03
N GLY A 94 -10.66 -14.87 -5.51
CA GLY A 94 -12.01 -15.20 -5.98
C GLY A 94 -12.00 -16.16 -7.17
N VAL A 95 -11.14 -15.90 -8.16
CA VAL A 95 -10.98 -16.77 -9.34
C VAL A 95 -10.53 -18.17 -8.94
N LEU A 96 -9.51 -18.29 -8.08
CA LEU A 96 -9.05 -19.58 -7.57
C LEU A 96 -10.19 -20.31 -6.83
N ALA A 97 -10.93 -19.62 -5.97
CA ALA A 97 -12.03 -20.22 -5.23
C ALA A 97 -13.15 -20.73 -6.15
N ILE A 98 -13.56 -19.94 -7.15
CA ILE A 98 -14.59 -20.32 -8.11
C ILE A 98 -14.18 -21.55 -8.94
N ILE A 99 -12.88 -21.72 -9.21
CA ILE A 99 -12.38 -22.86 -9.99
C ILE A 99 -12.23 -24.11 -9.12
N TYR A 100 -11.62 -23.98 -7.93
CA TYR A 100 -11.31 -25.14 -7.08
C TYR A 100 -12.47 -25.65 -6.24
N VAL A 101 -13.46 -24.82 -5.87
CA VAL A 101 -14.62 -25.31 -5.11
C VAL A 101 -15.42 -26.34 -5.92
N PRO A 102 -15.82 -26.07 -7.19
CA PRO A 102 -16.51 -27.08 -8.00
C PRO A 102 -15.62 -28.29 -8.30
N ALA A 103 -14.33 -28.07 -8.61
CA ALA A 103 -13.40 -29.16 -8.91
C ALA A 103 -13.26 -30.13 -7.73
N GLY A 104 -12.99 -29.61 -6.53
CA GLY A 104 -12.86 -30.41 -5.32
C GLY A 104 -14.17 -31.06 -4.91
N THR A 105 -15.31 -30.36 -5.07
CA THR A 105 -16.63 -30.93 -4.80
C THR A 105 -16.92 -32.11 -5.73
N MET A 106 -16.59 -31.98 -7.02
CA MET A 106 -16.73 -33.06 -8.00
C MET A 106 -15.85 -34.26 -7.62
N ALA A 107 -14.60 -34.03 -7.22
CA ALA A 107 -13.69 -35.09 -6.76
C ALA A 107 -14.23 -35.81 -5.50
N LEU A 108 -14.87 -35.08 -4.58
CA LEU A 108 -15.47 -35.64 -3.36
C LEU A 108 -16.81 -36.36 -3.60
N MET A 109 -17.64 -35.90 -4.53
CA MET A 109 -18.96 -36.49 -4.76
C MET A 109 -18.94 -37.63 -5.78
N THR A 110 -18.01 -37.61 -6.74
CA THR A 110 -18.02 -38.60 -7.84
C THR A 110 -17.27 -39.88 -7.43
N PRO A 111 -17.86 -41.08 -7.63
CA PRO A 111 -17.15 -42.36 -7.46
C PRO A 111 -16.01 -42.50 -8.49
N LYS A 112 -14.95 -43.25 -8.13
CA LYS A 112 -13.79 -43.41 -9.02
C LYS A 112 -14.13 -44.05 -10.35
N GLU A 113 -15.11 -44.96 -10.36
CA GLU A 113 -15.56 -45.70 -11.53
C GLU A 113 -16.13 -44.73 -12.58
N LYS A 114 -16.95 -43.78 -12.12
CA LYS A 114 -17.55 -42.74 -12.97
C LYS A 114 -16.54 -41.71 -13.47
N LEU A 115 -15.48 -41.46 -12.72
CA LEU A 115 -14.38 -40.60 -13.17
C LEU A 115 -13.48 -41.31 -14.18
N ALA A 116 -13.21 -42.61 -13.99
CA ALA A 116 -12.42 -43.41 -14.90
C ALA A 116 -13.10 -43.61 -16.27
N GLU A 117 -14.44 -43.63 -16.30
CA GLU A 117 -15.24 -43.66 -17.54
C GLU A 117 -15.11 -42.37 -18.37
N ASN A 118 -14.72 -41.25 -17.76
CA ASN A 118 -14.62 -39.97 -18.44
C ASN A 118 -13.22 -39.75 -19.05
N PRO A 119 -13.10 -39.54 -20.38
CA PRO A 119 -11.80 -39.31 -21.04
C PRO A 119 -11.02 -38.11 -20.47
N LYS A 120 -11.75 -37.07 -20.03
CA LYS A 120 -11.19 -35.85 -19.42
C LYS A 120 -10.50 -36.10 -18.08
N PHE A 121 -10.84 -37.20 -17.41
CA PHE A 121 -10.30 -37.61 -16.11
C PHE A 121 -9.47 -38.90 -16.21
N GLY A 122 -8.98 -39.26 -17.40
CA GLY A 122 -8.25 -40.52 -17.60
C GLY A 122 -7.02 -40.70 -16.70
N GLY A 123 -6.49 -39.63 -16.10
CA GLY A 123 -5.39 -39.66 -15.13
C GLY A 123 -5.81 -40.11 -13.74
N VAL A 124 -7.10 -40.00 -13.43
CA VAL A 124 -7.71 -40.39 -12.15
C VAL A 124 -7.69 -41.91 -11.96
N ALA A 125 -7.68 -42.70 -13.04
CA ALA A 125 -7.60 -44.15 -13.00
C ALA A 125 -6.29 -44.69 -12.38
N ALA A 126 -5.21 -43.88 -12.40
CA ALA A 126 -3.93 -44.25 -11.79
C ALA A 126 -3.90 -44.05 -10.26
N PHE A 127 -4.90 -43.38 -9.69
CA PHE A 127 -4.96 -43.07 -8.26
C PHE A 127 -6.00 -43.94 -7.54
N SER A 128 -5.74 -44.24 -6.27
CA SER A 128 -6.71 -44.92 -5.42
C SER A 128 -7.89 -43.99 -5.08
N ALA A 129 -9.08 -44.56 -4.84
CA ALA A 129 -10.25 -43.80 -4.38
C ALA A 129 -9.94 -42.82 -3.23
N PRO A 130 -9.25 -43.23 -2.13
CA PRO A 130 -8.93 -42.30 -1.04
C PRO A 130 -7.97 -41.18 -1.45
N ALA A 131 -7.03 -41.43 -2.38
CA ALA A 131 -6.14 -40.37 -2.86
C ALA A 131 -6.92 -39.29 -3.64
N ILE A 132 -7.89 -39.69 -4.46
CA ILE A 132 -8.77 -38.76 -5.20
C ILE A 132 -9.59 -37.92 -4.22
N LYS A 133 -10.13 -38.53 -3.16
CA LYS A 133 -10.88 -37.81 -2.11
C LYS A 133 -9.97 -36.86 -1.32
N ALA A 134 -8.73 -37.27 -1.02
CA ALA A 134 -7.77 -36.42 -0.35
C ALA A 134 -7.42 -35.19 -1.19
N ILE A 135 -7.23 -35.34 -2.50
CA ILE A 135 -7.01 -34.22 -3.42
C ILE A 135 -8.22 -33.30 -3.44
N GLY A 136 -9.44 -33.83 -3.62
CA GLY A 136 -10.65 -33.02 -3.62
C GLY A 136 -10.87 -32.26 -2.31
N GLY A 137 -10.58 -32.90 -1.17
CA GLY A 137 -10.58 -32.24 0.13
C GLY A 137 -9.54 -31.12 0.23
N ALA A 138 -8.32 -31.36 -0.27
CA ALA A 138 -7.25 -30.37 -0.28
C ALA A 138 -7.57 -29.16 -1.18
N GLU A 139 -8.23 -29.36 -2.32
CA GLU A 139 -8.68 -28.29 -3.21
C GLU A 139 -9.73 -27.39 -2.54
N ILE A 140 -10.73 -27.98 -1.88
CA ILE A 140 -11.75 -27.20 -1.15
C ILE A 140 -11.12 -26.47 0.03
N LEU A 141 -10.24 -27.12 0.80
CA LEU A 141 -9.53 -26.48 1.91
C LEU A 141 -8.63 -25.35 1.42
N GLY A 142 -7.95 -25.52 0.30
CA GLY A 142 -7.15 -24.47 -0.34
C GLY A 142 -8.03 -23.30 -0.79
N ALA A 143 -9.14 -23.56 -1.46
CA ALA A 143 -10.10 -22.55 -1.90
C ALA A 143 -10.70 -21.77 -0.73
N ALA A 144 -11.09 -22.47 0.35
CA ALA A 144 -11.57 -21.84 1.57
C ALA A 144 -10.45 -21.03 2.25
N GLY A 145 -9.23 -21.56 2.30
CA GLY A 145 -8.06 -20.92 2.90
C GLY A 145 -7.59 -19.66 2.16
N VAL A 146 -7.84 -19.50 0.87
CA VAL A 146 -7.50 -18.27 0.15
C VAL A 146 -8.53 -17.14 0.36
N VAL A 147 -9.77 -17.46 0.73
CA VAL A 147 -10.85 -16.46 0.90
C VAL A 147 -11.15 -16.17 2.37
N LEU A 148 -11.37 -17.20 3.19
CA LEU A 148 -11.88 -17.05 4.56
C LEU A 148 -10.98 -16.25 5.49
N PRO A 149 -9.65 -16.48 5.56
CA PRO A 149 -8.78 -15.74 6.48
C PRO A 149 -8.78 -14.24 6.19
N GLN A 150 -8.86 -13.85 4.92
CA GLN A 150 -8.89 -12.45 4.52
C GLN A 150 -10.27 -11.81 4.71
N ALA A 151 -11.35 -12.57 4.53
CA ALA A 151 -12.71 -12.09 4.74
C ALA A 151 -13.03 -11.93 6.24
N THR A 152 -12.49 -12.80 7.08
CA THR A 152 -12.72 -12.80 8.54
C THR A 152 -11.69 -11.98 9.32
N GLY A 153 -10.56 -11.63 8.70
CA GLY A 153 -9.45 -10.95 9.37
C GLY A 153 -8.64 -11.83 10.32
N ILE A 154 -8.93 -13.13 10.37
CA ILE A 154 -8.27 -14.08 11.28
C ILE A 154 -7.08 -14.73 10.57
N ALA A 155 -5.88 -14.54 11.13
CA ALA A 155 -4.64 -15.18 10.68
C ALA A 155 -4.46 -15.16 9.13
N ALA A 156 -4.45 -13.96 8.56
CA ALA A 156 -4.29 -13.70 7.11
C ALA A 156 -3.09 -14.40 6.44
N ILE A 157 -2.11 -14.87 7.23
CA ILE A 157 -0.99 -15.68 6.76
C ILE A 157 -1.41 -17.04 6.17
N PHE A 158 -2.60 -17.54 6.52
CA PHE A 158 -3.12 -18.78 5.94
C PHE A 158 -3.46 -18.63 4.45
N THR A 159 -3.81 -17.43 3.98
CA THR A 159 -4.10 -17.19 2.57
C THR A 159 -2.90 -17.45 1.65
N PRO A 160 -1.71 -16.87 1.85
CA PRO A 160 -0.56 -17.16 1.00
C PRO A 160 -0.08 -18.62 1.15
N ILE A 161 -0.24 -19.25 2.32
CA ILE A 161 0.06 -20.67 2.50
C ILE A 161 -0.90 -21.53 1.67
N ALA A 162 -2.21 -21.28 1.74
CA ALA A 162 -3.22 -21.99 0.96
C ALA A 162 -2.99 -21.83 -0.56
N ALA A 163 -2.65 -20.61 -1.00
CA ALA A 163 -2.29 -20.36 -2.39
C ALA A 163 -1.05 -21.15 -2.83
N THR A 164 -0.03 -21.26 -1.96
CA THR A 164 1.16 -22.07 -2.23
C THR A 164 0.84 -23.56 -2.34
N CYS A 165 -0.02 -24.08 -1.47
CA CYS A 165 -0.49 -25.47 -1.54
C CYS A 165 -1.27 -25.75 -2.84
N LEU A 166 -2.15 -24.83 -3.27
CA LEU A 166 -2.85 -24.94 -4.55
C LEU A 166 -1.88 -24.94 -5.74
N ALA A 167 -0.85 -24.10 -5.71
CA ALA A 167 0.20 -24.11 -6.73
C ALA A 167 0.93 -25.47 -6.77
N ALA A 168 1.25 -26.04 -5.61
CA ALA A 168 1.89 -27.36 -5.52
C ALA A 168 1.01 -28.49 -6.08
N LEU A 169 -0.31 -28.46 -5.81
CA LEU A 169 -1.25 -29.41 -6.41
C LEU A 169 -1.26 -29.31 -7.93
N GLN A 170 -1.23 -28.10 -8.48
CA GLN A 170 -1.18 -27.90 -9.93
C GLN A 170 0.13 -28.33 -10.56
N CYS A 171 1.26 -28.22 -9.86
CA CYS A 171 2.53 -28.79 -10.33
C CYS A 171 2.42 -30.32 -10.47
N GLY A 172 1.78 -30.99 -9.50
CA GLY A 172 1.49 -32.42 -9.56
C GLY A 172 0.59 -32.77 -10.75
N ALA A 173 -0.50 -32.02 -10.94
CA ALA A 173 -1.41 -32.21 -12.06
C ALA A 173 -0.74 -31.95 -13.42
N ALA A 174 0.07 -30.90 -13.54
CA ALA A 174 0.79 -30.56 -14.77
C ALA A 174 1.79 -31.66 -15.14
N THR A 175 2.50 -32.22 -14.15
CA THR A 175 3.42 -33.34 -14.36
C THR A 175 2.68 -34.58 -14.87
N LEU A 176 1.49 -34.86 -14.33
CA LEU A 176 0.66 -35.99 -14.78
C LEU A 176 0.19 -35.80 -16.24
N HIS A 177 -0.33 -34.62 -16.59
CA HIS A 177 -0.77 -34.32 -17.96
C HIS A 177 0.39 -34.35 -18.95
N PHE A 178 1.56 -33.83 -18.56
CA PHE A 178 2.76 -33.88 -19.38
C PHE A 178 3.20 -35.33 -19.66
N ARG A 179 3.23 -36.20 -18.65
CA ARG A 179 3.58 -37.62 -18.79
C ARG A 179 2.58 -38.40 -19.66
N ARG A 180 1.33 -37.96 -19.73
CA ARG A 180 0.27 -38.58 -20.54
C ARG A 180 0.16 -37.98 -21.94
N GLY A 181 1.01 -37.01 -22.30
CA GLY A 181 0.98 -36.34 -23.61
C GLY A 181 -0.23 -35.42 -23.81
N GLU A 182 -0.94 -35.07 -22.74
CA GLU A 182 -2.14 -34.22 -22.77
C GLU A 182 -1.75 -32.73 -22.76
N TYR A 183 -0.99 -32.29 -23.77
CA TYR A 183 -0.43 -30.93 -23.79
C TYR A 183 -1.49 -29.82 -23.84
N GLN A 184 -2.73 -30.14 -24.24
CA GLN A 184 -3.82 -29.17 -24.36
C GLN A 184 -4.31 -28.63 -23.02
N VAL A 185 -4.10 -29.37 -21.91
CA VAL A 185 -4.47 -28.93 -20.54
C VAL A 185 -3.32 -28.27 -19.79
N LEU A 186 -2.09 -28.30 -20.32
CA LEU A 186 -0.97 -27.62 -19.66
C LEU A 186 -1.14 -26.10 -19.55
N PRO A 187 -1.66 -25.37 -20.57
CA PRO A 187 -1.83 -23.91 -20.47
C PRO A 187 -2.70 -23.49 -19.30
N ILE A 188 -3.80 -24.20 -19.03
CA ILE A 188 -4.68 -23.88 -17.89
C ILE A 188 -3.97 -24.17 -16.57
N ASN A 189 -3.20 -25.26 -16.47
CA ASN A 189 -2.43 -25.56 -15.25
C ASN A 189 -1.39 -24.48 -14.97
N PHE A 190 -0.61 -24.07 -15.97
CA PHE A 190 0.37 -22.99 -15.81
C PHE A 190 -0.28 -21.66 -15.45
N THR A 191 -1.44 -21.36 -16.03
CA THR A 191 -2.21 -20.15 -15.68
C THR A 191 -2.63 -20.20 -14.21
N LEU A 192 -3.18 -21.32 -13.74
CA LEU A 192 -3.59 -21.48 -12.35
C LEU A 192 -2.40 -21.42 -11.37
N ILE A 193 -1.26 -22.01 -11.75
CA ILE A 193 -0.01 -21.89 -10.97
C ILE A 193 0.42 -20.43 -10.89
N ALA A 194 0.41 -19.70 -12.01
CA ALA A 194 0.82 -18.31 -12.05
C ALA A 194 -0.09 -17.42 -11.18
N VAL A 195 -1.41 -17.61 -11.25
CA VAL A 195 -2.37 -16.87 -10.41
C VAL A 195 -2.19 -17.21 -8.93
N ALA A 196 -2.00 -18.48 -8.58
CA ALA A 196 -1.75 -18.91 -7.21
C ALA A 196 -0.42 -18.36 -6.66
N ALA A 197 0.64 -18.40 -7.45
CA ALA A 197 1.94 -17.84 -7.09
C ALA A 197 1.86 -16.31 -6.94
N PHE A 198 1.17 -15.61 -7.84
CA PHE A 198 0.94 -14.17 -7.73
C PHE A 198 0.20 -13.81 -6.44
N LEU A 199 -0.85 -14.56 -6.09
CA LEU A 199 -1.58 -14.36 -4.85
C LEU A 199 -0.69 -14.61 -3.62
N ALA A 200 0.07 -15.70 -3.62
CA ALA A 200 0.96 -16.06 -2.53
C ALA A 200 2.05 -15.00 -2.32
N VAL A 201 2.75 -14.63 -3.39
CA VAL A 201 3.80 -13.60 -3.35
C VAL A 201 3.22 -12.27 -2.93
N GLY A 202 2.09 -11.83 -3.51
CA GLY A 202 1.51 -10.55 -3.17
C GLY A 202 1.08 -10.45 -1.71
N ARG A 203 0.56 -11.54 -1.14
CA ARG A 203 0.19 -11.58 0.29
C ARG A 203 1.39 -11.72 1.21
N PHE A 204 2.43 -12.49 0.85
CA PHE A 204 3.67 -12.57 1.63
C PHE A 204 4.49 -11.27 1.57
N ALA A 205 4.54 -10.60 0.42
CA ALA A 205 5.22 -9.32 0.22
C ALA A 205 4.49 -8.13 0.89
N GLY A 206 3.28 -8.38 1.41
CA GLY A 206 2.50 -7.37 2.10
C GLY A 206 1.87 -6.33 1.18
N TRP A 207 1.46 -6.71 -0.03
CA TRP A 207 0.64 -5.86 -0.90
C TRP A 207 -0.78 -5.83 -0.33
N HIS A 208 -1.06 -4.86 0.54
CA HIS A 208 -2.38 -4.57 1.12
C HIS A 208 -2.70 -3.08 1.12
#